data_AF-A0A521VA07-F1
#
_entry.id   AF-A0A521VA07-F1
#
_cell.length_a   1.000
_cell.length_b   1.000
_cell.length_c   1.000
_cell.angle_alpha   90.00
_cell.angle_beta   90.00
_cell.angle_gamma   90.00
#
_symmetry.space_group_name_H-M   'P 1'
#
loop_
_entity.id
_entity.type
_entity.pdbx_description
1 polymer ?
#
loop_
_entity_poly.entity_id
_entity_poly.type
_entity_poly.pdbx_seq_one_letter_code
_entity_poly.pdbx_strand_id
1 'polypeptide(L)'
;SALALARRAGYRSAGTLEYIVDTARQEFFFIEMNTRIQVEHPVTEMVTGVDLVKLQMRIAAGEPLAVAQADVRFSGHAIECRINAEDPERGFLPRPGTLTEYFAPSGPGVRVDSHAFPGYALPAHYDSLIAKLIVWGSDRPEALSRMRRALAEYRLGGVPTTLGFHQRLMDEPDFIAGNVHTRYVRDTMWAGHPSQGLL
;
A
#
# COMPACT_ATOMS: atom_id res chain seq x y z
N SER A 1 5.72 0.63 24.40
CA SER A 1 6.00 -0.03 23.10
C SER A 1 4.73 -0.68 22.56
N ALA A 2 4.62 -0.89 21.25
CA ALA A 2 3.46 -1.51 20.64
C ALA A 2 3.13 -2.90 21.22
N LEU A 3 4.15 -3.73 21.42
CA LEU A 3 4.00 -5.06 22.03
C LEU A 3 3.45 -5.01 23.46
N ALA A 4 3.84 -4.00 24.25
CA ALA A 4 3.32 -3.86 25.62
C ALA A 4 1.82 -3.53 25.63
N LEU A 5 1.35 -2.68 24.70
CA LEU A 5 -0.08 -2.38 24.56
C LEU A 5 -0.86 -3.62 24.13
N ALA A 6 -0.39 -4.33 23.09
CA ALA A 6 -1.04 -5.56 22.60
C ALA A 6 -1.13 -6.64 23.69
N ARG A 7 -0.06 -6.84 24.48
CA ARG A 7 -0.06 -7.77 25.62
C ARG A 7 -1.06 -7.36 26.70
N ARG A 8 -1.09 -6.08 27.07
CA ARG A 8 -2.00 -5.56 28.10
C ARG A 8 -3.47 -5.63 27.67
N ALA A 9 -3.75 -5.49 26.39
CA ALA A 9 -5.08 -5.68 25.81
C ALA A 9 -5.48 -7.15 25.65
N GLY A 10 -4.55 -8.11 25.89
CA GLY A 10 -4.80 -9.53 25.61
C GLY A 10 -5.05 -9.81 24.11
N TYR A 11 -4.49 -8.96 23.24
CA TYR A 11 -4.80 -9.01 21.81
C TYR A 11 -4.25 -10.29 21.16
N ARG A 12 -5.02 -10.85 20.23
CA ARG A 12 -4.68 -12.04 19.44
C ARG A 12 -4.95 -11.80 17.97
N SER A 13 -4.26 -12.56 17.11
CA SER A 13 -4.20 -12.36 15.66
C SER A 13 -3.32 -11.17 15.25
N ALA A 14 -3.30 -10.85 13.96
CA ALA A 14 -2.59 -9.68 13.43
C ALA A 14 -3.42 -8.40 13.61
N GLY A 15 -2.74 -7.34 14.05
CA GLY A 15 -3.30 -6.00 14.19
C GLY A 15 -2.20 -4.95 14.06
N THR A 16 -2.60 -3.72 13.78
CA THR A 16 -1.67 -2.60 13.52
C THR A 16 -1.88 -1.51 14.55
N LEU A 17 -0.79 -0.98 15.11
CA LEU A 17 -0.84 0.22 15.95
C LEU A 17 -0.29 1.39 15.15
N GLU A 18 -1.06 2.46 15.07
CA GLU A 18 -0.74 3.62 14.26
C GLU A 18 -0.22 4.77 15.12
N TYR A 19 0.80 5.44 14.57
CA TYR A 19 1.50 6.53 15.23
C TYR A 19 1.68 7.70 14.26
N ILE A 20 1.57 8.94 14.76
CA ILE A 20 2.11 10.12 14.08
C ILE A 20 3.52 10.37 14.59
N VAL A 21 4.44 10.71 13.69
CA VAL A 21 5.81 11.07 14.01
C VAL A 21 6.01 12.57 13.78
N ASP A 22 6.49 13.27 14.81
CA ASP A 22 7.03 14.62 14.67
C ASP A 22 8.51 14.48 14.30
N THR A 23 8.85 14.77 13.04
CA THR A 23 10.21 14.63 12.52
C THR A 23 11.16 15.70 13.06
N ALA A 24 10.68 16.87 13.49
CA ALA A 24 11.53 17.91 14.08
C ALA A 24 11.94 17.52 15.50
N ARG A 25 11.01 16.93 16.27
CA ARG A 25 11.24 16.52 17.65
C ARG A 25 11.74 15.08 17.80
N GLN A 26 11.66 14.27 16.74
CA GLN A 26 11.96 12.83 16.78
C GLN A 26 11.09 12.10 17.82
N GLU A 27 9.85 12.54 17.97
CA GLU A 27 8.86 11.97 18.90
C GLU A 27 7.75 11.28 18.10
N PHE A 28 7.17 10.22 18.66
CA PHE A 28 6.03 9.53 18.06
C PHE A 28 4.88 9.41 19.05
N PHE A 29 3.65 9.54 18.55
CA PHE A 29 2.43 9.60 19.34
C PHE A 29 1.44 8.56 18.83
N PHE A 30 0.92 7.74 19.74
CA PHE A 30 -0.11 6.74 19.41
C PHE A 30 -1.40 7.43 19.01
N ILE A 31 -2.03 6.94 17.95
CA ILE A 31 -3.35 7.41 17.50
C ILE A 31 -4.38 6.34 17.80
N GLU A 32 -4.22 5.16 17.21
CA GLU A 32 -5.20 4.09 17.25
C GLU A 32 -4.58 2.71 17.04
N MET A 33 -5.39 1.68 17.30
CA MET A 33 -5.06 0.30 17.01
C MET A 33 -6.14 -0.30 16.12
N ASN A 34 -5.76 -0.70 14.92
CA ASN A 34 -6.61 -1.42 13.98
C ASN A 34 -6.56 -2.92 14.31
N THR A 35 -7.68 -3.44 14.83
CA THR A 35 -7.80 -4.83 15.30
C THR A 35 -8.11 -5.83 14.19
N ARG A 36 -7.50 -5.64 13.01
CA ARG A 36 -7.68 -6.46 11.80
C ARG A 36 -6.42 -6.42 10.96
N ILE A 37 -6.37 -7.27 9.93
CA ILE A 37 -5.36 -7.15 8.88
C ILE A 37 -5.52 -5.80 8.17
N GLN A 38 -4.39 -5.16 7.85
CA GLN A 38 -4.38 -3.95 7.04
C GLN A 38 -4.24 -4.28 5.56
N VAL A 39 -4.76 -3.39 4.71
CA VAL A 39 -4.70 -3.57 3.24
C VAL A 39 -3.23 -3.65 2.80
N GLU A 40 -2.39 -2.79 3.38
CA GLU A 40 -0.96 -2.63 3.14
C GLU A 40 -0.07 -3.67 3.84
N HIS A 41 -0.64 -4.71 4.46
CA HIS A 41 0.17 -5.79 5.05
C HIS A 41 1.23 -6.41 4.11
N PRO A 42 1.04 -6.49 2.76
CA PRO A 42 2.05 -7.10 1.89
C PRO A 42 3.41 -6.41 1.96
N VAL A 43 3.50 -5.09 2.20
CA VAL A 43 4.83 -4.45 2.33
C VAL A 43 5.62 -5.02 3.51
N THR A 44 4.92 -5.40 4.59
CA THR A 44 5.52 -6.07 5.75
C THR A 44 5.93 -7.49 5.39
N GLU A 45 5.07 -8.25 4.70
CA GLU A 45 5.39 -9.62 4.28
C GLU A 45 6.61 -9.65 3.34
N MET A 46 6.69 -8.71 2.40
CA MET A 46 7.78 -8.65 1.42
C MET A 46 9.15 -8.39 2.06
N VAL A 47 9.22 -7.61 3.15
CA VAL A 47 10.50 -7.32 3.83
C VAL A 47 10.82 -8.28 4.97
N THR A 48 9.82 -8.95 5.54
CA THR A 48 10.01 -9.89 6.67
C THR A 48 10.03 -11.36 6.25
N GLY A 49 9.46 -11.69 5.09
CA GLY A 49 9.21 -13.07 4.66
C GLY A 49 8.11 -13.78 5.47
N VAL A 50 7.38 -13.05 6.32
CA VAL A 50 6.34 -13.62 7.19
C VAL A 50 4.98 -13.46 6.52
N ASP A 51 4.31 -14.58 6.23
CA ASP A 51 2.93 -14.63 5.75
C ASP A 51 1.95 -14.39 6.92
N LEU A 52 1.38 -13.19 6.97
CA LEU A 52 0.54 -12.74 8.07
C LEU A 52 -0.82 -13.41 8.02
N VAL A 53 -1.42 -13.58 6.84
CA VAL A 53 -2.72 -14.22 6.68
C VAL A 53 -2.67 -15.68 7.13
N LYS A 54 -1.63 -16.41 6.73
CA LYS A 54 -1.39 -17.78 7.19
C LYS A 54 -1.22 -17.86 8.71
N LEU A 55 -0.47 -16.93 9.31
CA LEU A 55 -0.34 -16.88 10.77
C LEU A 55 -1.67 -16.59 11.46
N GLN A 56 -2.50 -15.69 10.92
CA GLN A 56 -3.84 -15.43 11.47
C GLN A 56 -4.69 -16.70 11.49
N MET A 57 -4.67 -17.49 10.40
CA MET A 57 -5.41 -18.76 10.33
C MET A 57 -4.91 -19.77 11.36
N ARG A 58 -3.59 -19.94 11.50
CA ARG A 58 -2.99 -20.86 12.49
C ARG A 58 -3.33 -20.45 13.92
N ILE A 59 -3.21 -19.16 14.25
CA ILE A 59 -3.58 -18.63 15.56
C ILE A 59 -5.07 -18.83 15.85
N ALA A 60 -5.94 -18.62 14.85
CA ALA A 60 -7.38 -18.86 14.98
C ALA A 60 -7.71 -20.34 15.21
N ALA A 61 -6.91 -21.25 14.68
CA ALA A 61 -6.99 -22.70 14.95
C ALA A 61 -6.43 -23.10 16.33
N GLY A 62 -5.95 -22.14 17.14
CA GLY A 62 -5.39 -22.40 18.46
C GLY A 62 -3.91 -22.80 18.45
N GLU A 63 -3.24 -22.75 17.29
CA GLU A 63 -1.80 -23.01 17.22
C GLU A 63 -1.00 -21.88 17.89
N PRO A 64 0.17 -22.20 18.49
CA PRO A 64 1.08 -21.18 18.99
C PRO A 64 1.67 -20.35 17.84
N LEU A 65 2.10 -19.13 18.16
CA LEU A 65 2.83 -18.29 17.21
C LEU A 65 4.15 -18.98 16.84
N ALA A 66 4.29 -19.37 15.57
CA ALA A 66 5.44 -20.12 15.08
C ALA A 66 6.67 -19.27 14.76
N VAL A 67 6.66 -17.98 15.09
CA VAL A 67 7.71 -17.01 14.80
C VAL A 67 8.10 -16.31 16.10
N ALA A 68 9.36 -16.44 16.51
CA ALA A 68 9.90 -15.68 17.63
C ALA A 68 10.36 -14.29 17.17
N GLN A 69 10.48 -13.34 18.10
CA GLN A 69 10.95 -11.99 17.78
C GLN A 69 12.35 -11.98 17.12
N ALA A 70 13.22 -12.92 17.48
CA ALA A 70 14.56 -13.06 16.93
C ALA A 70 14.58 -13.61 15.49
N ASP A 71 13.50 -14.25 15.05
CA ASP A 71 13.34 -14.78 13.69
C ASP A 71 12.88 -13.70 12.71
N VAL A 72 12.26 -12.62 13.21
CA VAL A 72 11.78 -11.50 12.38
C VAL A 72 12.97 -10.65 11.96
N ARG A 73 13.40 -10.82 10.71
CA ARG A 73 14.45 -10.03 10.08
C ARG A 73 13.86 -9.19 8.96
N PHE A 74 14.31 -7.94 8.86
CA PHE A 74 13.94 -7.05 7.77
C PHE A 74 15.03 -7.08 6.71
N SER A 75 14.65 -7.32 5.45
CA SER A 75 15.55 -7.30 4.31
C SER A 75 14.93 -6.50 3.16
N GLY A 76 15.74 -5.65 2.55
CA GLY A 76 15.34 -4.83 1.42
C GLY A 76 14.33 -3.73 1.75
N HIS A 77 13.62 -3.30 0.72
CA HIS A 77 12.60 -2.27 0.78
C HIS A 77 11.41 -2.67 -0.08
N ALA A 78 10.19 -2.43 0.41
CA ALA A 78 8.97 -2.70 -0.34
C ALA A 78 8.12 -1.43 -0.49
N ILE A 79 7.48 -1.30 -1.66
CA ILE A 79 6.57 -0.21 -1.99
C ILE A 79 5.28 -0.83 -2.49
N GLU A 80 4.13 -0.34 -2.01
CA GLU A 80 2.80 -0.73 -2.48
C GLU A 80 2.09 0.49 -3.07
N CYS A 81 1.51 0.32 -4.25
CA CYS A 81 0.60 1.26 -4.89
C CYS A 81 -0.80 0.65 -4.95
N ARG A 82 -1.80 1.36 -4.43
CA ARG A 82 -3.23 1.01 -4.59
C ARG A 82 -3.73 1.51 -5.94
N ILE A 83 -4.04 0.58 -6.82
CA ILE A 83 -4.56 0.88 -8.15
C ILE A 83 -6.08 0.93 -8.04
N ASN A 84 -6.63 2.14 -8.14
CA ASN A 84 -8.06 2.41 -7.93
C ASN A 84 -8.70 2.84 -9.25
N ALA A 85 -9.99 2.55 -9.39
CA ALA A 85 -10.88 3.07 -10.43
C ALA A 85 -11.30 4.50 -10.11
N GLU A 86 -10.35 5.44 -10.11
CA GLU A 86 -10.52 6.84 -9.75
C GLU A 86 -9.89 7.74 -10.81
N ASP A 87 -10.35 8.99 -10.87
CA ASP A 87 -9.85 10.02 -11.79
C ASP A 87 -9.04 11.10 -11.05
N PRO A 88 -7.70 11.01 -10.98
CA PRO A 88 -6.86 11.98 -10.28
C PRO A 88 -7.05 13.42 -10.74
N GLU A 89 -7.28 13.64 -12.03
CA GLU A 89 -7.46 14.96 -12.63
C GLU A 89 -8.78 15.63 -12.18
N ARG A 90 -9.72 14.82 -11.68
CA ARG A 90 -11.00 15.27 -11.13
C ARG A 90 -11.08 15.10 -9.62
N GLY A 91 -9.95 15.17 -8.92
CA GLY A 91 -9.92 15.06 -7.47
C GLY A 91 -10.17 13.65 -6.97
N PHE A 92 -9.66 12.64 -7.68
CA PHE A 92 -9.71 11.23 -7.29
C PHE A 92 -11.13 10.68 -7.11
N LEU A 93 -12.10 11.25 -7.83
CA LEU A 93 -13.48 10.77 -7.79
C LEU A 93 -13.56 9.33 -8.30
N PRO A 94 -14.28 8.42 -7.61
CA PRO A 94 -14.52 7.06 -8.09
C PRO A 94 -15.27 7.04 -9.43
N ARG A 95 -14.83 6.16 -10.32
CA ARG A 95 -15.36 5.99 -11.68
C ARG A 95 -15.63 4.50 -11.95
N PRO A 96 -16.73 3.95 -11.43
CA PRO A 96 -17.12 2.57 -11.71
C PRO A 96 -17.40 2.38 -13.21
N GLY A 97 -17.28 1.15 -13.67
CA GLY A 97 -17.43 0.79 -15.07
C GLY A 97 -16.92 -0.62 -15.35
N THR A 98 -16.86 -0.99 -16.62
CA THR A 98 -16.34 -2.30 -17.01
C THR A 98 -14.87 -2.18 -17.39
N LEU A 99 -14.04 -3.01 -16.77
CA LEU A 99 -12.63 -3.10 -17.10
C LEU A 99 -12.45 -3.85 -18.43
N THR A 100 -12.10 -3.17 -19.51
CA THR A 100 -11.99 -3.78 -20.84
C THR A 100 -10.63 -4.44 -21.05
N GLU A 101 -9.58 -3.94 -20.40
CA GLU A 101 -8.22 -4.47 -20.47
C GLU A 101 -7.64 -4.61 -19.07
N TYR A 102 -6.92 -5.71 -18.84
CA TYR A 102 -6.19 -5.97 -17.60
C TYR A 102 -4.92 -6.75 -17.91
N PHE A 103 -3.80 -6.05 -17.98
CA PHE A 103 -2.47 -6.64 -18.14
C PHE A 103 -1.62 -6.24 -16.93
N ALA A 104 -1.63 -7.11 -15.91
CA ALA A 104 -0.84 -6.90 -14.71
C ALA A 104 0.67 -7.11 -14.97
N PRO A 105 1.55 -6.31 -14.35
CA PRO A 105 2.99 -6.50 -14.45
C PRO A 105 3.42 -7.77 -13.72
N SER A 106 4.62 -8.25 -14.05
CA SER A 106 5.20 -9.43 -13.43
C SER A 106 6.73 -9.33 -13.37
N GLY A 107 7.37 -10.44 -13.00
CA GLY A 107 8.81 -10.57 -12.93
C GLY A 107 9.37 -10.50 -11.51
N PRO A 108 10.71 -10.52 -11.36
CA PRO A 108 11.36 -10.60 -10.07
C PRO A 108 10.94 -9.47 -9.14
N GLY A 109 10.60 -9.79 -7.90
CA GLY A 109 10.24 -8.82 -6.87
C GLY A 109 8.95 -8.05 -7.11
N VAL A 110 8.09 -8.47 -8.06
CA VAL A 110 6.77 -7.87 -8.32
C VAL A 110 5.68 -8.83 -7.85
N ARG A 111 4.75 -8.32 -7.05
CA ARG A 111 3.55 -9.01 -6.57
C ARG A 111 2.33 -8.17 -6.92
N VAL A 112 1.27 -8.82 -7.37
CA VAL A 112 -0.02 -8.17 -7.63
C VAL A 112 -1.11 -8.96 -6.90
N ASP A 113 -1.77 -8.30 -5.96
CA ASP A 113 -2.97 -8.83 -5.30
C ASP A 113 -4.17 -8.17 -5.96
N SER A 114 -5.00 -8.94 -6.65
CA SER A 114 -6.15 -8.41 -7.40
C SER A 114 -7.27 -9.43 -7.50
N HIS A 115 -8.50 -8.92 -7.61
CA HIS A 115 -9.69 -9.69 -7.94
C HIS A 115 -10.20 -9.41 -9.36
N ALA A 116 -9.59 -8.44 -10.06
CA ALA A 116 -10.06 -7.93 -11.32
C ALA A 116 -9.54 -8.77 -12.51
N PHE A 117 -10.32 -8.77 -13.59
CA PHE A 117 -10.03 -9.44 -14.85
C PHE A 117 -10.73 -8.70 -16.01
N PRO A 118 -10.35 -8.91 -17.28
CA PRO A 118 -11.04 -8.28 -18.41
C PRO A 118 -12.53 -8.67 -18.43
N GLY A 119 -13.41 -7.69 -18.57
CA GLY A 119 -14.86 -7.82 -18.46
C GLY A 119 -15.41 -7.66 -17.03
N TYR A 120 -14.56 -7.49 -16.01
CA TYR A 120 -15.02 -7.25 -14.64
C TYR A 120 -15.76 -5.92 -14.54
N ALA A 121 -16.98 -5.96 -14.00
CA ALA A 121 -17.80 -4.78 -13.75
C ALA A 121 -17.52 -4.25 -12.34
N LEU A 122 -16.81 -3.13 -12.25
CA LEU A 122 -16.52 -2.45 -10.99
C LEU A 122 -17.82 -1.84 -10.42
N PRO A 123 -18.31 -2.34 -9.28
CA PRO A 123 -19.56 -1.87 -8.71
C PRO A 123 -19.41 -0.49 -8.06
N ALA A 124 -20.43 0.36 -8.16
CA ALA A 124 -20.43 1.70 -7.56
C ALA A 124 -20.59 1.70 -6.01
N HIS A 125 -20.94 0.55 -5.42
CA HIS A 125 -21.28 0.43 -4.01
C HIS A 125 -20.12 -0.10 -3.14
N TYR A 126 -18.98 -0.42 -3.73
CA TYR A 126 -17.80 -0.92 -3.02
C TYR A 126 -16.61 0.03 -3.22
N ASP A 127 -15.52 -0.28 -2.52
CA ASP A 127 -14.25 0.42 -2.68
C ASP A 127 -13.77 0.38 -4.15
N SER A 128 -13.10 1.46 -4.58
CA SER A 128 -12.62 1.65 -5.95
C SER A 128 -11.36 0.82 -6.26
N LEU A 129 -10.76 0.15 -5.27
CA LEU A 129 -9.56 -0.66 -5.41
C LEU A 129 -9.74 -1.76 -6.47
N ILE A 130 -8.92 -1.72 -7.51
CA ILE A 130 -8.81 -2.76 -8.53
C ILE A 130 -7.77 -3.79 -8.10
N ALA A 131 -6.59 -3.30 -7.70
CA ALA A 131 -5.44 -4.13 -7.38
C ALA A 131 -4.47 -3.41 -6.44
N LYS A 132 -3.66 -4.18 -5.72
CA LYS A 132 -2.46 -3.69 -5.04
C LYS A 132 -1.25 -4.13 -5.86
N LEU A 133 -0.46 -3.17 -6.33
CA LEU A 133 0.83 -3.44 -6.96
C LEU A 133 1.91 -3.28 -5.90
N ILE A 134 2.61 -4.37 -5.60
CA ILE A 134 3.67 -4.39 -4.59
C ILE A 134 4.97 -4.75 -5.26
N VAL A 135 6.03 -4.02 -4.93
CA VAL A 135 7.38 -4.38 -5.33
C VAL A 135 8.30 -4.49 -4.12
N TRP A 136 9.33 -5.29 -4.25
CA TRP A 136 10.45 -5.38 -3.32
C TRP A 136 11.76 -5.18 -4.07
N GLY A 137 12.73 -4.51 -3.45
CA GLY A 137 14.12 -4.41 -3.91
C GLY A 137 15.09 -4.57 -2.75
N SER A 138 16.37 -4.80 -3.04
CA SER A 138 17.43 -4.92 -2.01
C SER A 138 17.66 -3.62 -1.25
N ASP A 139 17.26 -2.50 -1.83
CA ASP A 139 17.19 -1.19 -1.21
C ASP A 139 16.02 -0.36 -1.80
N ARG A 140 15.85 0.87 -1.28
CA ARG A 140 14.79 1.77 -1.73
C ARG A 140 14.96 2.24 -3.18
N PRO A 141 16.16 2.65 -3.65
CA PRO A 141 16.38 2.94 -5.07
C PRO A 141 16.00 1.81 -6.02
N GLU A 142 16.34 0.56 -5.70
CA GLU A 142 15.96 -0.60 -6.51
C GLU A 142 14.44 -0.81 -6.48
N ALA A 143 13.80 -0.70 -5.31
CA ALA A 143 12.35 -0.80 -5.21
C ALA A 143 11.64 0.29 -6.04
N LEU A 144 12.12 1.54 -6.02
CA LEU A 144 11.59 2.63 -6.86
C LEU A 144 11.76 2.33 -8.35
N SER A 145 12.96 1.90 -8.78
CA SER A 145 13.24 1.49 -10.17
C SER A 145 12.29 0.37 -10.62
N ARG A 146 12.10 -0.66 -9.78
CA ARG A 146 11.20 -1.78 -10.05
C ARG A 146 9.74 -1.34 -10.09
N MET A 147 9.31 -0.42 -9.21
CA MET A 147 7.95 0.14 -9.23
C MET A 147 7.69 0.92 -10.51
N ARG A 148 8.64 1.78 -10.95
CA ARG A 148 8.53 2.50 -12.23
C ARG A 148 8.31 1.54 -13.41
N ARG A 149 9.13 0.49 -13.49
CA ARG A 149 8.98 -0.54 -14.54
C ARG A 149 7.60 -1.21 -14.45
N ALA A 150 7.21 -1.68 -13.27
CA ALA A 150 5.95 -2.38 -13.09
C ALA A 150 4.74 -1.51 -13.42
N LEU A 151 4.75 -0.23 -13.02
CA LEU A 151 3.71 0.74 -13.38
C LEU A 151 3.68 1.05 -14.88
N ALA A 152 4.83 1.07 -15.57
CA ALA A 152 4.88 1.29 -17.02
C ALA A 152 4.36 0.08 -17.83
N GLU A 153 4.54 -1.14 -17.31
CA GLU A 153 4.01 -2.37 -17.90
C GLU A 153 2.51 -2.59 -17.61
N TYR A 154 2.00 -1.99 -16.52
CA TYR A 154 0.61 -2.19 -16.10
C TYR A 154 -0.37 -1.46 -17.02
N ARG A 155 -1.14 -2.21 -17.80
CA ARG A 155 -2.21 -1.67 -18.66
C ARG A 155 -3.59 -2.04 -18.13
N LEU A 156 -4.40 -1.02 -17.90
CA LEU A 156 -5.81 -1.10 -17.53
C LEU A 156 -6.63 -0.26 -18.50
N GLY A 157 -7.77 -0.76 -18.95
CA GLY A 157 -8.65 -0.10 -19.91
C GLY A 157 -10.11 -0.10 -19.49
N GLY A 158 -10.90 0.84 -20.01
CA GLY A 158 -12.34 0.92 -19.78
C GLY A 158 -12.76 1.86 -18.65
N VAL A 159 -11.88 2.16 -17.69
CA VAL A 159 -12.11 3.12 -16.61
C VAL A 159 -10.87 4.00 -16.36
N PRO A 160 -11.02 5.26 -15.90
CA PRO A 160 -9.92 6.03 -15.32
C PRO A 160 -9.31 5.31 -14.12
N THR A 161 -7.99 5.45 -13.94
CA THR A 161 -7.30 4.82 -12.80
C THR A 161 -6.22 5.71 -12.19
N THR A 162 -5.79 5.35 -10.99
CA THR A 162 -4.65 5.99 -10.30
C THR A 162 -3.27 5.60 -10.86
N LEU A 163 -3.18 4.77 -11.91
CA LEU A 163 -1.89 4.37 -12.50
C LEU A 163 -1.03 5.58 -12.90
N GLY A 164 -1.62 6.53 -13.63
CA GLY A 164 -0.90 7.73 -14.07
C GLY A 164 -0.44 8.62 -12.91
N PHE A 165 -1.21 8.66 -11.82
CA PHE A 165 -0.81 9.34 -10.59
C PHE A 165 0.42 8.68 -9.97
N HIS A 166 0.39 7.35 -9.80
CA HIS A 166 1.53 6.62 -9.22
C HIS A 166 2.79 6.73 -10.08
N GLN A 167 2.66 6.69 -11.41
CA GLN A 167 3.78 6.91 -12.32
C GLN A 167 4.45 8.26 -12.06
N ARG A 168 3.67 9.34 -11.96
CA ARG A 168 4.20 10.67 -11.62
C ARG A 168 4.86 10.69 -10.24
N LEU A 169 4.21 10.10 -9.23
CA LEU A 169 4.73 10.07 -7.86
C LEU A 169 6.11 9.40 -7.78
N MET A 170 6.35 8.35 -8.56
CA MET A 170 7.66 7.68 -8.58
C MET A 170 8.78 8.59 -9.09
N ASP A 171 8.47 9.65 -9.83
CA ASP A 171 9.45 10.58 -10.39
C ASP A 171 9.56 11.89 -9.59
N GLU A 172 8.74 12.06 -8.54
CA GLU A 172 8.79 13.24 -7.68
C GLU A 172 10.07 13.27 -6.81
N PRO A 173 10.89 14.34 -6.86
CA PRO A 173 12.16 14.42 -6.14
C PRO A 173 12.03 14.21 -4.62
N ASP A 174 11.01 14.81 -4.00
CA ASP A 174 10.77 14.66 -2.56
C ASP A 174 10.34 13.23 -2.20
N PHE A 175 9.52 12.58 -3.03
CA PHE A 175 9.18 11.17 -2.84
C PHE A 175 10.43 10.29 -2.99
N ILE A 176 11.29 10.55 -3.97
CA ILE A 176 12.57 9.83 -4.14
C ILE A 176 13.52 10.06 -2.96
N ALA A 177 13.54 11.25 -2.38
CA ALA A 177 14.34 11.57 -1.20
C ALA A 177 13.73 11.06 0.12
N GLY A 178 12.44 10.68 0.12
CA GLY A 178 11.69 10.33 1.33
C GLY A 178 11.25 11.54 2.16
N ASN A 179 11.31 12.74 1.58
CA ASN A 179 10.89 14.00 2.19
C ASN A 179 9.39 14.22 2.01
N VAL A 180 8.57 13.35 2.62
CA VAL A 180 7.11 13.38 2.50
C VAL A 180 6.42 13.48 3.85
N HIS A 181 5.24 14.07 3.85
CA HIS A 181 4.36 14.18 5.01
C HIS A 181 2.91 13.91 4.61
N THR A 182 2.02 13.81 5.60
CA THR A 182 0.60 13.43 5.38
C THR A 182 -0.20 14.37 4.47
N ARG A 183 0.31 15.58 4.20
CA ARG A 183 -0.32 16.57 3.32
C ARG A 183 0.41 16.75 1.99
N TYR A 184 1.46 15.96 1.73
CA TYR A 184 2.37 16.12 0.58
C TYR A 184 1.66 16.13 -0.78
N VAL A 185 0.70 15.21 -0.98
CA VAL A 185 -0.04 15.15 -2.25
C VAL A 185 -0.79 16.46 -2.48
N ARG A 186 -1.60 16.93 -1.54
CA ARG A 186 -2.37 18.18 -1.69
C ARG A 186 -1.49 19.42 -1.74
N ASP A 187 -0.54 19.55 -0.82
CA ASP A 187 0.16 20.81 -0.56
C ASP A 187 1.41 20.99 -1.44
N THR A 188 1.91 19.91 -2.06
CA THR A 188 3.14 19.94 -2.88
C THR A 188 2.89 19.39 -4.27
N MET A 189 2.51 18.11 -4.41
CA MET A 189 2.38 17.46 -5.72
C MET A 189 1.20 18.02 -6.55
N TRP A 190 0.09 18.37 -5.90
CA TRP A 190 -1.11 18.94 -6.51
C TRP A 190 -1.23 20.45 -6.31
N ALA A 191 -0.17 21.12 -5.85
CA ALA A 191 -0.19 22.55 -5.63
C ALA A 191 -0.50 23.30 -6.93
N GLY A 192 -1.56 24.12 -6.92
CA GLY A 192 -2.03 24.86 -8.09
C GLY A 192 -2.80 24.04 -9.12
N HIS A 193 -2.99 22.73 -8.91
CA HIS A 193 -3.83 21.91 -9.77
C HIS A 193 -5.32 22.32 -9.62
N PRO A 194 -6.13 22.35 -10.69
CA PRO A 194 -7.55 22.74 -10.60
C PRO A 194 -8.37 21.94 -9.57
N SER A 195 -7.99 20.69 -9.32
CA SER A 195 -8.64 19.80 -8.35
C SER A 195 -8.01 19.83 -6.95
N GLN A 196 -7.05 20.71 -6.65
CA GLN A 196 -6.36 20.73 -5.35
C GLN A 196 -7.33 20.90 -4.18
N GLY A 197 -8.40 21.71 -4.34
CA GLY A 197 -9.40 21.94 -3.31
C GLY A 197 -10.33 20.74 -3.03
N LEU A 198 -10.19 19.65 -3.78
CA LEU A 198 -10.94 18.40 -3.57
C LEU A 198 -10.13 17.34 -2.80
N LEU A 199 -8.86 17.62 -2.49
CA LEU A 199 -7.93 16.77 -1.72
C LEU A 199 -7.84 17.21 -0.25
#